data_AF-G3A261-F1
#
_entry.id   AF-G3A261-F1
#
_cell.length_a   1.000
_cell.length_b   1.000
_cell.length_c   1.000
_cell.angle_alpha   90.00
_cell.angle_beta   90.00
_cell.angle_gamma   90.00
#
_symmetry.space_group_name_H-M   'P 1'
#
loop_
_entity.id
_entity.type
_entity.pdbx_description
1 polymer ?
#
loop_
_entity_poly.entity_id
_entity_poly.type
_entity_poly.pdbx_seq_one_letter_code
_entity_poly.pdbx_strand_id
1 'polypeptide(L)'
;MDEIAYGSIDIARVRNHRMLFYLVTSASFVESGSDLYAGNLAQYYADRPETAHWLIHHWEREELQHGRALRRYVETVWPEFDWERGYARFFEEYSVTCAIDQFEPTQALEMVARCVVETGTATFYRAIAQAATDADEPVLHDLASRISADEVRHYKHFYRFFHECNAREGVGRARVLKALASRLREIKNEDAAIALRNVLRIERNQEDVPEADVRALNSQVSALVRAHLPIDMAAKMLLKPLRLKPGIERSIRPPLVALVQRVMLH
;
A
#
# COMPACT_ATOMS: atom_id res chain seq x y z
N MET A 1 -0.49 8.10 -15.09
CA MET A 1 -1.38 8.93 -14.25
C MET A 1 -1.70 10.32 -14.84
N ASP A 2 -1.11 10.72 -15.97
CA ASP A 2 -1.20 12.12 -16.43
C ASP A 2 -2.55 12.49 -17.09
N GLU A 3 -3.42 11.49 -17.32
CA GLU A 3 -4.75 11.66 -17.91
C GLU A 3 -5.88 11.85 -16.88
N ILE A 4 -5.55 11.85 -15.58
CA ILE A 4 -6.56 12.03 -14.53
C ILE A 4 -7.21 13.40 -14.67
N ALA A 5 -8.54 13.42 -14.79
CA ALA A 5 -9.32 14.62 -15.03
C ALA A 5 -9.57 15.43 -13.74
N TYR A 6 -8.52 15.89 -13.07
CA TYR A 6 -8.62 16.66 -11.82
C TYR A 6 -9.54 17.89 -11.92
N GLY A 7 -9.66 18.50 -13.10
CA GLY A 7 -10.55 19.63 -13.33
C GLY A 7 -12.05 19.29 -13.32
N SER A 8 -12.40 18.00 -13.27
CA SER A 8 -13.79 17.51 -13.23
C SER A 8 -14.25 17.14 -11.81
N ILE A 9 -13.43 17.38 -10.78
CA ILE A 9 -13.77 17.07 -9.38
C ILE A 9 -14.87 18.02 -8.89
N ASP A 10 -15.97 17.47 -8.36
CA ASP A 10 -16.98 18.22 -7.62
C ASP A 10 -16.49 18.50 -6.19
N ILE A 11 -15.67 19.55 -6.05
CA ILE A 11 -14.99 19.92 -4.79
C ILE A 11 -16.01 20.11 -3.65
N ALA A 12 -17.16 20.73 -3.93
CA ALA A 12 -18.17 21.02 -2.90
C ALA A 12 -18.76 19.74 -2.30
N ARG A 13 -18.92 18.69 -3.12
CA ARG A 13 -19.39 17.38 -2.66
C ARG A 13 -18.34 16.66 -1.83
N VAL A 14 -17.13 16.50 -2.36
CA VAL A 14 -16.06 15.72 -1.73
C VAL A 14 -15.68 16.26 -0.36
N ARG A 15 -15.70 17.59 -0.19
CA ARG A 15 -15.34 18.23 1.08
C ARG A 15 -16.27 17.86 2.25
N ASN A 16 -17.47 17.33 1.99
CA ASN A 16 -18.35 16.80 3.04
C ASN A 16 -17.89 15.42 3.55
N HIS A 17 -17.05 14.70 2.80
CA HIS A 17 -16.53 13.38 3.14
C HIS A 17 -15.18 13.48 3.85
N ARG A 18 -15.19 13.93 5.11
CA ARG A 18 -13.96 14.09 5.93
C ARG A 18 -13.10 12.82 6.01
N MET A 19 -13.69 11.63 5.98
CA MET A 19 -12.90 10.39 6.01
C MET A 19 -12.10 10.18 4.72
N LEU A 20 -12.61 10.62 3.56
CA LEU A 20 -11.84 10.58 2.30
C LEU A 20 -10.66 11.55 2.35
N PHE A 21 -10.80 12.71 2.99
CA PHE A 21 -9.67 13.61 3.22
C PHE A 21 -8.54 12.90 3.95
N TYR A 22 -8.81 12.33 5.14
CA TYR A 22 -7.76 11.66 5.92
C TYR A 22 -7.18 10.44 5.21
N LEU A 23 -8.03 9.64 4.56
CA LEU A 23 -7.61 8.45 3.83
C LEU A 23 -6.69 8.79 2.65
N VAL A 24 -7.08 9.74 1.79
CA VAL A 24 -6.31 10.10 0.60
C VAL A 24 -5.06 10.90 0.96
N THR A 25 -5.14 11.81 1.93
CA THR A 25 -3.97 12.57 2.38
C THR A 25 -2.95 11.66 3.05
N SER A 26 -3.37 10.74 3.93
CA SER A 26 -2.43 9.76 4.52
C SER A 26 -1.81 8.84 3.47
N ALA A 27 -2.60 8.34 2.52
CA ALA A 27 -2.07 7.56 1.39
C ALA A 27 -1.04 8.36 0.58
N SER A 28 -1.32 9.64 0.28
CA SER A 28 -0.38 10.50 -0.46
C SER A 28 0.97 10.68 0.24
N PHE A 29 0.98 10.69 1.59
CA PHE A 29 2.23 10.75 2.36
C PHE A 29 3.00 9.45 2.26
N VAL A 30 2.33 8.31 2.47
CA VAL A 30 2.96 6.99 2.41
C VAL A 30 3.54 6.71 1.02
N GLU A 31 2.78 6.95 -0.05
CA GLU A 31 3.24 6.73 -1.42
C GLU A 31 4.39 7.66 -1.82
N SER A 32 4.43 8.88 -1.28
CA SER A 32 5.53 9.81 -1.56
C SER A 32 6.83 9.44 -0.84
N GLY A 33 6.76 8.62 0.22
CA GLY A 33 7.91 8.16 1.00
C GLY A 33 8.56 6.87 0.50
N SER A 34 8.08 6.28 -0.60
CA SER A 34 8.52 4.98 -1.13
C SER A 34 9.93 4.97 -1.72
N ASP A 35 10.50 6.15 -2.07
CA ASP A 35 11.82 6.31 -2.71
C ASP A 35 12.99 5.67 -1.96
N LEU A 36 13.01 5.79 -0.63
CA LEU A 36 14.12 5.30 0.19
C LEU A 36 14.33 3.78 0.01
N TYR A 37 13.27 3.08 -0.34
CA TYR A 37 13.24 1.64 -0.34
C TYR A 37 13.60 1.03 -1.69
N ALA A 38 13.23 1.68 -2.78
CA ALA A 38 13.52 1.20 -4.13
C ALA A 38 15.02 1.14 -4.42
N GLY A 39 15.77 2.15 -3.98
CA GLY A 39 17.23 2.16 -4.08
C GLY A 39 17.88 1.00 -3.32
N ASN A 40 17.48 0.79 -2.05
CA ASN A 40 18.01 -0.30 -1.21
C ASN A 40 17.70 -1.67 -1.82
N LEU A 41 16.48 -1.85 -2.31
CA LEU A 41 16.05 -3.10 -2.93
C LEU A 41 16.83 -3.38 -4.22
N ALA A 42 17.00 -2.38 -5.09
CA ALA A 42 17.77 -2.53 -6.32
C ALA A 42 19.24 -2.89 -6.03
N GLN A 43 19.84 -2.28 -5.00
CA GLN A 43 21.19 -2.64 -4.54
C GLN A 43 21.26 -4.09 -4.03
N TYR A 44 20.26 -4.54 -3.27
CA TYR A 44 20.17 -5.92 -2.78
C TYR A 44 20.05 -6.97 -3.91
N TYR A 45 19.50 -6.56 -5.07
CA TYR A 45 19.39 -7.38 -6.27
C TYR A 45 20.44 -7.05 -7.35
N ALA A 46 21.56 -6.42 -7.00
CA ALA A 46 22.59 -6.02 -7.97
C ALA A 46 23.22 -7.21 -8.74
N ASP A 47 23.19 -8.43 -8.19
CA ASP A 47 23.61 -9.67 -8.87
C ASP A 47 22.56 -10.20 -9.87
N ARG A 48 21.40 -9.52 -9.98
CA ARG A 48 20.30 -9.81 -10.91
C ARG A 48 19.98 -8.57 -11.76
N PRO A 49 20.74 -8.33 -12.84
CA PRO A 49 20.64 -7.08 -13.61
C PRO A 49 19.24 -6.77 -14.15
N GLU A 50 18.47 -7.78 -14.60
CA GLU A 50 17.10 -7.55 -15.08
C GLU A 50 16.18 -7.06 -13.95
N THR A 51 16.27 -7.69 -12.78
CA THR A 51 15.49 -7.31 -11.60
C THR A 51 15.86 -5.91 -11.14
N ALA A 52 17.15 -5.64 -10.95
CA ALA A 52 17.62 -4.32 -10.52
C ALA A 52 17.23 -3.22 -11.52
N HIS A 53 17.36 -3.48 -12.83
CA HIS A 53 16.94 -2.54 -13.87
C HIS A 53 15.44 -2.25 -13.81
N TRP A 54 14.59 -3.27 -13.67
CA TRP A 54 13.15 -3.07 -13.56
C TRP A 54 12.76 -2.27 -12.30
N LEU A 55 13.41 -2.56 -11.17
CA LEU A 55 13.18 -1.83 -9.91
C LEU A 55 13.43 -0.33 -10.04
N ILE A 56 14.55 0.06 -10.65
CA ILE A 56 14.96 1.48 -10.79
C ILE A 56 14.18 2.18 -11.90
N HIS A 57 14.02 1.54 -13.06
CA HIS A 57 13.54 2.24 -14.25
C HIS A 57 12.02 2.17 -14.45
N HIS A 58 11.34 1.25 -13.76
CA HIS A 58 9.90 1.07 -13.89
C HIS A 58 9.21 1.20 -12.54
N TRP A 59 9.51 0.31 -11.61
CA TRP A 59 8.78 0.25 -10.33
C TRP A 59 8.89 1.55 -9.53
N GLU A 60 10.10 2.00 -9.21
CA GLU A 60 10.34 3.26 -8.48
C GLU A 60 9.65 4.47 -9.13
N ARG A 61 9.65 4.54 -10.46
CA ARG A 61 9.02 5.64 -11.20
C ARG A 61 7.49 5.59 -11.13
N GLU A 62 6.90 4.40 -11.16
CA GLU A 62 5.45 4.18 -11.05
C GLU A 62 4.99 4.52 -9.62
N GLU A 63 5.67 4.02 -8.59
CA GLU A 63 5.40 4.34 -7.16
C GLU A 63 5.44 5.85 -6.91
N LEU A 64 6.49 6.52 -7.38
CA LEU A 64 6.62 7.97 -7.32
C LEU A 64 5.50 8.71 -8.06
N GLN A 65 4.99 8.14 -9.15
CA GLN A 65 3.88 8.71 -9.88
C GLN A 65 2.58 8.62 -9.08
N HIS A 66 2.38 7.56 -8.30
CA HIS A 66 1.22 7.41 -7.41
C HIS A 66 1.21 8.50 -6.34
N GLY A 67 2.34 8.69 -5.64
CA GLY A 67 2.48 9.75 -4.65
C GLY A 67 2.18 11.15 -5.21
N ARG A 68 2.75 11.48 -6.37
CA ARG A 68 2.46 12.76 -7.06
C ARG A 68 0.99 12.91 -7.44
N ALA A 69 0.36 11.86 -7.93
CA ALA A 69 -1.04 11.90 -8.35
C ALA A 69 -1.99 12.09 -7.15
N LEU A 70 -1.75 11.39 -6.04
CA LEU A 70 -2.53 11.56 -4.82
C LEU A 70 -2.32 12.93 -4.18
N ARG A 71 -1.07 13.40 -4.11
CA ARG A 71 -0.77 14.77 -3.68
C ARG A 71 -1.55 15.79 -4.51
N ARG A 72 -1.51 15.65 -5.84
CA ARG A 72 -2.23 16.55 -6.75
C ARG A 72 -3.74 16.54 -6.50
N TYR A 73 -4.32 15.36 -6.23
CA TYR A 73 -5.72 15.24 -5.83
C TYR A 73 -5.99 16.02 -4.55
N VAL A 74 -5.19 15.82 -3.50
CA VAL A 74 -5.35 16.51 -2.20
C VAL A 74 -5.27 18.02 -2.37
N GLU A 75 -4.23 18.53 -3.05
CA GLU A 75 -4.05 19.97 -3.30
C GLU A 75 -5.17 20.58 -4.15
N THR A 76 -5.85 19.76 -4.98
CA THR A 76 -6.99 20.22 -5.79
C THR A 76 -8.27 20.35 -4.94
N VAL A 77 -8.53 19.40 -4.05
CA VAL A 77 -9.77 19.38 -3.24
C VAL A 77 -9.65 20.21 -1.96
N TRP A 78 -8.47 20.21 -1.33
CA TRP A 78 -8.16 20.89 -0.07
C TRP A 78 -6.90 21.78 -0.20
N PRO A 79 -6.93 22.84 -1.03
CA PRO A 79 -5.79 23.71 -1.26
C PRO A 79 -5.31 24.46 0.01
N GLU A 80 -6.16 24.55 1.03
CA GLU A 80 -5.81 25.16 2.32
C GLU A 80 -4.96 24.26 3.23
N PHE A 81 -4.89 22.96 2.94
CA PHE A 81 -4.07 22.03 3.70
C PHE A 81 -2.60 22.15 3.24
N ASP A 82 -1.72 22.51 4.18
CA ASP A 82 -0.27 22.59 3.93
C ASP A 82 0.33 21.17 3.83
N TRP A 83 0.17 20.58 2.65
CA TRP A 83 0.61 19.22 2.35
C TRP A 83 2.12 19.06 2.56
N GLU A 84 2.91 20.05 2.12
CA GLU A 84 4.37 19.99 2.17
C GLU A 84 4.89 19.98 3.61
N ARG A 85 4.36 20.85 4.48
CA ARG A 85 4.69 20.83 5.91
C ARG A 85 4.27 19.52 6.57
N GLY A 86 3.09 19.00 6.23
CA GLY A 86 2.60 17.73 6.77
C GLY A 86 3.45 16.55 6.34
N TYR A 87 3.84 16.49 5.07
CA TYR A 87 4.70 15.46 4.53
C TYR A 87 6.11 15.51 5.14
N ALA A 88 6.69 16.71 5.29
CA ALA A 88 8.00 16.86 5.92
C ALA A 88 8.00 16.28 7.35
N ARG A 89 6.97 16.59 8.15
CA ARG A 89 6.82 16.03 9.51
C ARG A 89 6.58 14.52 9.52
N PHE A 90 5.75 14.03 8.59
CA PHE A 90 5.56 12.61 8.39
C PHE A 90 6.89 11.91 8.09
N PHE A 91 7.66 12.44 7.15
CA PHE A 91 8.91 11.86 6.70
C PHE A 91 10.00 11.89 7.79
N GLU A 92 10.07 12.95 8.59
CA GLU A 92 10.94 13.00 9.78
C GLU A 92 10.69 11.82 10.73
N GLU A 93 9.42 11.51 11.04
CA GLU A 93 9.06 10.39 11.91
C GLU A 93 9.20 9.03 11.22
N TYR A 94 8.72 8.92 9.97
CA TYR A 94 8.68 7.68 9.19
C TYR A 94 10.07 7.19 8.79
N SER A 95 10.99 8.11 8.47
CA SER A 95 12.37 7.74 8.11
C SER A 95 13.11 7.02 9.26
N VAL A 96 12.76 7.32 10.52
CA VAL A 96 13.33 6.66 11.71
C VAL A 96 12.75 5.26 11.90
N THR A 97 11.48 5.03 11.54
CA THR A 97 10.88 3.68 11.57
C THR A 97 11.38 2.81 10.41
N CYS A 98 11.82 3.42 9.30
CA CYS A 98 12.45 2.74 8.17
C CYS A 98 13.86 2.17 8.44
N ALA A 99 14.38 2.26 9.66
CA ALA A 99 15.71 1.75 10.03
C ALA A 99 15.84 0.21 10.08
N ILE A 100 14.82 -0.54 9.65
CA ILE A 100 14.80 -2.02 9.73
C ILE A 100 14.40 -2.62 8.37
N ASP A 101 15.19 -2.36 7.34
CA ASP A 101 15.26 -3.24 6.18
C ASP A 101 16.08 -4.49 6.55
N GLN A 102 15.54 -5.31 7.47
CA GLN A 102 15.92 -6.71 7.50
C GLN A 102 15.24 -7.37 6.31
N PHE A 103 15.93 -7.33 5.16
CA PHE A 103 15.57 -8.17 4.03
C PHE A 103 15.38 -9.61 4.50
N GLU A 104 14.45 -10.31 3.87
CA GLU A 104 14.28 -11.72 4.14
C GLU A 104 15.61 -12.48 3.94
N PRO A 105 15.81 -13.63 4.62
CA PRO A 105 17.10 -14.33 4.60
C PRO A 105 17.58 -14.77 3.22
N THR A 106 16.73 -14.69 2.20
CA THR A 106 17.02 -15.10 0.82
C THR A 106 16.28 -14.18 -0.14
N GLN A 107 16.88 -13.93 -1.30
CA GLN A 107 16.29 -13.14 -2.39
C GLN A 107 14.93 -13.67 -2.87
N ALA A 108 14.68 -14.98 -2.86
CA ALA A 108 13.36 -15.53 -3.21
C ALA A 108 12.30 -15.16 -2.16
N LEU A 109 12.60 -15.30 -0.86
CA LEU A 109 11.69 -14.92 0.21
C LEU A 109 11.41 -13.41 0.24
N GLU A 110 12.40 -12.59 -0.12
CA GLU A 110 12.20 -11.15 -0.22
C GLU A 110 11.22 -10.79 -1.36
N MET A 111 11.28 -11.48 -2.50
CA MET A 111 10.27 -11.33 -3.56
C MET A 111 8.86 -11.80 -3.12
N VAL A 112 8.79 -12.77 -2.20
CA VAL A 112 7.52 -13.18 -1.58
C VAL A 112 6.99 -12.09 -0.66
N ALA A 113 7.86 -11.43 0.11
CA ALA A 113 7.50 -10.29 0.94
C ALA A 113 6.91 -9.16 0.09
N ARG A 114 7.56 -8.81 -1.03
CA ARG A 114 7.04 -7.85 -2.02
C ARG A 114 5.65 -8.21 -2.51
N CYS A 115 5.44 -9.48 -2.89
CA CYS A 115 4.12 -9.94 -3.32
C CYS A 115 3.03 -9.69 -2.26
N VAL A 116 3.34 -9.74 -0.96
CA VAL A 116 2.40 -9.43 0.12
C VAL A 116 2.09 -7.94 0.15
N VAL A 117 3.11 -7.08 0.08
CA VAL A 117 2.98 -5.62 0.04
C VAL A 117 2.10 -5.20 -1.14
N GLU A 118 2.45 -5.62 -2.37
CA GLU A 118 1.67 -5.30 -3.57
C GLU A 118 0.23 -5.81 -3.51
N THR A 119 0.00 -6.97 -2.88
CA THR A 119 -1.36 -7.46 -2.67
C THR A 119 -2.13 -6.54 -1.72
N GLY A 120 -1.49 -6.12 -0.62
CA GLY A 120 -2.05 -5.15 0.33
C GLY A 120 -2.43 -3.86 -0.38
N THR A 121 -1.48 -3.20 -1.02
CA THR A 121 -1.66 -1.93 -1.72
C THR A 121 -2.70 -2.03 -2.84
N ALA A 122 -2.68 -3.09 -3.67
CA ALA A 122 -3.68 -3.31 -4.71
C ALA A 122 -5.11 -3.38 -4.15
N THR A 123 -5.29 -4.09 -3.04
CA THR A 123 -6.60 -4.30 -2.41
C THR A 123 -7.06 -3.06 -1.63
N PHE A 124 -6.12 -2.31 -1.05
CA PHE A 124 -6.35 -1.02 -0.41
C PHE A 124 -6.90 0.01 -1.41
N TYR A 125 -6.24 0.19 -2.56
CA TYR A 125 -6.75 1.13 -3.57
C TYR A 125 -8.06 0.67 -4.22
N ARG A 126 -8.29 -0.64 -4.31
CA ARG A 126 -9.61 -1.15 -4.73
C ARG A 126 -10.71 -0.74 -3.74
N ALA A 127 -10.41 -0.78 -2.44
CA ALA A 127 -11.32 -0.32 -1.40
C ALA A 127 -11.55 1.19 -1.46
N ILE A 128 -10.50 1.99 -1.70
CA ILE A 128 -10.61 3.44 -1.93
C ILE A 128 -11.52 3.73 -3.13
N ALA A 129 -11.32 3.03 -4.26
CA ALA A 129 -12.13 3.24 -5.46
C ALA A 129 -13.63 3.00 -5.19
N GLN A 130 -13.96 1.97 -4.41
CA GLN A 130 -15.34 1.71 -4.02
C GLN A 130 -15.87 2.76 -3.04
N ALA A 131 -15.08 3.17 -2.04
CA ALA A 131 -15.47 4.25 -1.12
C ALA A 131 -15.69 5.60 -1.86
N ALA A 132 -14.92 5.86 -2.91
CA ALA A 132 -15.10 7.02 -3.79
C ALA A 132 -16.40 6.92 -4.59
N THR A 133 -16.75 5.72 -5.08
CA THR A 133 -18.03 5.46 -5.76
C THR A 133 -19.21 5.77 -4.84
N ASP A 134 -19.15 5.33 -3.58
CA ASP A 134 -20.19 5.58 -2.58
C ASP A 134 -20.33 7.08 -2.22
N ALA A 135 -19.26 7.85 -2.40
CA ALA A 135 -19.23 9.30 -2.24
C ALA A 135 -19.58 10.08 -3.53
N ASP A 136 -19.96 9.38 -4.60
CA ASP A 136 -20.19 9.93 -5.94
C ASP A 136 -19.01 10.81 -6.41
N GLU A 137 -17.80 10.28 -6.19
CA GLU A 137 -16.52 10.83 -6.61
C GLU A 137 -15.93 9.91 -7.72
N PRO A 138 -16.04 10.29 -9.01
CA PRO A 138 -15.54 9.49 -10.12
C PRO A 138 -14.03 9.65 -10.42
N VAL A 139 -13.39 10.74 -10.04
CA VAL A 139 -11.98 11.05 -10.36
C VAL A 139 -11.03 10.29 -9.45
N LEU A 140 -11.27 10.29 -8.14
CA LEU A 140 -10.67 9.43 -7.13
C LEU A 140 -10.95 7.96 -7.40
N HIS A 141 -12.15 7.58 -7.85
CA HIS A 141 -12.40 6.21 -8.29
C HIS A 141 -11.45 5.82 -9.43
N ASP A 142 -11.31 6.66 -10.46
CA ASP A 142 -10.39 6.39 -11.58
C ASP A 142 -8.93 6.34 -11.10
N LEU A 143 -8.49 7.33 -10.31
CA LEU A 143 -7.15 7.39 -9.76
C LEU A 143 -6.80 6.14 -8.95
N ALA A 144 -7.63 5.78 -7.97
CA ALA A 144 -7.43 4.60 -7.14
C ALA A 144 -7.52 3.30 -7.96
N SER A 145 -8.41 3.23 -8.96
CA SER A 145 -8.49 2.07 -9.85
C SER A 145 -7.23 1.87 -10.69
N ARG A 146 -6.60 2.96 -11.15
CA ARG A 146 -5.34 2.90 -11.89
C ARG A 146 -4.19 2.48 -10.98
N ILE A 147 -4.08 3.05 -9.77
CA ILE A 147 -3.06 2.62 -8.80
C ILE A 147 -3.23 1.13 -8.48
N SER A 148 -4.46 0.69 -8.16
CA SER A 148 -4.76 -0.74 -7.93
C SER A 148 -4.35 -1.63 -9.12
N ALA A 149 -4.50 -1.16 -10.35
CA ALA A 149 -4.10 -1.90 -11.55
C ALA A 149 -2.57 -1.94 -11.72
N ASP A 150 -1.86 -0.89 -11.32
CA ASP A 150 -0.40 -0.81 -11.30
C ASP A 150 0.16 -1.81 -10.30
N GLU A 151 -0.36 -1.84 -9.07
CA GLU A 151 0.06 -2.81 -8.04
C GLU A 151 -0.16 -4.27 -8.44
N VAL A 152 -1.25 -4.55 -9.16
CA VAL A 152 -1.47 -5.89 -9.71
C VAL A 152 -0.42 -6.25 -10.78
N ARG A 153 0.11 -5.26 -11.52
CA ARG A 153 1.23 -5.49 -12.44
C ARG A 153 2.54 -5.64 -11.68
N HIS A 154 2.84 -4.79 -10.70
CA HIS A 154 4.00 -4.92 -9.82
C HIS A 154 4.06 -6.31 -9.19
N TYR A 155 2.94 -6.77 -8.62
CA TYR A 155 2.79 -8.12 -8.08
C TYR A 155 3.20 -9.20 -9.08
N LYS A 156 2.80 -9.08 -10.36
CA LYS A 156 3.14 -10.09 -11.39
C LYS A 156 4.64 -10.12 -11.67
N HIS A 157 5.30 -8.95 -11.67
CA HIS A 157 6.74 -8.86 -11.83
C HIS A 157 7.48 -9.46 -10.63
N PHE A 158 7.10 -9.10 -9.40
CA PHE A 158 7.68 -9.71 -8.20
C PHE A 158 7.44 -11.22 -8.13
N TYR A 159 6.25 -11.68 -8.52
CA TYR A 159 5.96 -13.10 -8.61
C TYR A 159 6.84 -13.82 -9.64
N ARG A 160 7.11 -13.20 -10.78
CA ARG A 160 8.03 -13.73 -11.80
C ARG A 160 9.46 -13.83 -11.23
N PHE A 161 9.98 -12.75 -10.66
CA PHE A 161 11.31 -12.72 -10.06
C PHE A 161 11.45 -13.71 -8.91
N PHE A 162 10.41 -13.91 -8.11
CA PHE A 162 10.38 -14.97 -7.09
C PHE A 162 10.71 -16.34 -7.71
N HIS A 163 10.12 -16.71 -8.85
CA HIS A 163 10.43 -18.01 -9.47
C HIS A 163 11.88 -18.09 -9.96
N GLU A 164 12.40 -17.01 -10.53
CA GLU A 164 13.80 -16.94 -10.99
C GLU A 164 14.79 -17.03 -9.83
N CYS A 165 14.48 -16.40 -8.69
CA CYS A 165 15.26 -16.55 -7.47
C CYS A 165 15.17 -17.97 -6.92
N ASN A 166 13.95 -18.48 -6.80
CA ASN A 166 13.69 -19.78 -6.20
C ASN A 166 14.21 -20.96 -7.02
N ALA A 167 14.35 -20.81 -8.35
CA ALA A 167 14.96 -21.82 -9.21
C ALA A 167 16.43 -22.10 -8.83
N ARG A 168 17.13 -21.12 -8.23
CA ARG A 168 18.50 -21.27 -7.74
C ARG A 168 18.54 -21.64 -6.25
N GLU A 169 17.69 -21.01 -5.45
CA GLU A 169 17.74 -21.11 -3.99
C GLU A 169 16.99 -22.33 -3.42
N GLY A 170 16.04 -22.91 -4.18
CA GLY A 170 15.33 -24.13 -3.78
C GLY A 170 14.48 -23.98 -2.51
N VAL A 171 13.94 -22.80 -2.24
CA VAL A 171 13.10 -22.51 -1.08
C VAL A 171 11.79 -23.31 -1.14
N GLY A 172 11.60 -24.16 -0.11
CA GLY A 172 10.40 -24.98 0.03
C GLY A 172 9.16 -24.18 0.45
N ARG A 173 7.98 -24.72 0.12
CA ARG A 173 6.66 -24.09 0.39
C ARG A 173 6.43 -23.70 1.84
N ALA A 174 6.96 -24.45 2.80
CA ALA A 174 6.82 -24.14 4.23
C ALA A 174 7.51 -22.82 4.61
N ARG A 175 8.69 -22.55 4.04
CA ARG A 175 9.41 -21.28 4.25
C ARG A 175 8.70 -20.12 3.55
N VAL A 176 8.18 -20.34 2.34
CA VAL A 176 7.34 -19.36 1.63
C VAL A 176 6.10 -19.00 2.46
N LEU A 177 5.39 -20.00 2.99
CA LEU A 177 4.23 -19.77 3.85
C LEU A 177 4.61 -18.99 5.12
N LYS A 178 5.75 -19.31 5.73
CA LYS A 178 6.25 -18.58 6.90
C LYS A 178 6.55 -17.11 6.56
N ALA A 179 7.20 -16.82 5.42
CA ALA A 179 7.47 -15.46 4.99
C ALA A 179 6.19 -14.68 4.71
N LEU A 180 5.23 -15.27 3.98
CA LEU A 180 3.90 -14.69 3.77
C LEU A 180 3.22 -14.32 5.10
N ALA A 181 3.21 -15.25 6.06
CA ALA A 181 2.59 -15.05 7.36
C ALA A 181 3.37 -14.09 8.28
N SER A 182 4.69 -13.99 8.14
CA SER A 182 5.49 -12.98 8.86
C SER A 182 5.13 -11.59 8.34
N ARG A 183 5.21 -11.41 7.02
CA ARG A 183 4.96 -10.11 6.39
C ARG A 183 3.53 -9.65 6.57
N LEU A 184 2.54 -10.53 6.48
CA LEU A 184 1.14 -10.17 6.80
C LEU A 184 0.94 -9.69 8.25
N ARG A 185 1.74 -10.16 9.21
CA ARG A 185 1.68 -9.70 10.61
C ARG A 185 2.51 -8.44 10.86
N GLU A 186 3.52 -8.22 10.03
CA GLU A 186 4.38 -7.03 10.06
C GLU A 186 3.77 -5.84 9.33
N ILE A 187 2.77 -6.05 8.45
CA ILE A 187 1.86 -4.98 8.02
C ILE A 187 1.13 -4.50 9.27
N LYS A 188 1.76 -3.56 9.95
CA LYS A 188 1.22 -2.88 11.11
C LYS A 188 0.69 -1.54 10.64
N ASN A 189 -0.39 -1.09 11.25
CA ASN A 189 -0.96 0.25 11.04
C ASN A 189 -0.06 1.39 11.59
N GLU A 190 1.23 1.13 11.86
CA GLU A 190 2.15 2.13 12.41
C GLU A 190 2.36 3.27 11.40
N ASP A 191 2.54 2.97 10.11
CA ASP A 191 2.73 3.99 9.06
C ASP A 191 1.49 4.84 8.84
N ALA A 192 0.31 4.20 8.79
CA ALA A 192 -0.97 4.88 8.69
C ALA A 192 -1.23 5.78 9.91
N ALA A 193 -0.86 5.34 11.11
CA ALA A 193 -0.99 6.14 12.32
C ALA A 193 -0.04 7.35 12.32
N ILE A 194 1.22 7.19 11.89
CA ILE A 194 2.18 8.29 11.74
C ILE A 194 1.67 9.29 10.70
N ALA A 195 1.18 8.81 9.55
CA ALA A 195 0.60 9.66 8.52
C ALA A 195 -0.61 10.45 9.06
N LEU A 196 -1.59 9.78 9.68
CA LEU A 196 -2.78 10.41 10.23
C LEU A 196 -2.47 11.40 11.37
N ARG A 197 -1.50 11.09 12.23
CA ARG A 197 -0.99 12.03 13.26
C ARG A 197 -0.51 13.32 12.60
N ASN A 198 0.29 13.20 11.55
CA ASN A 198 0.85 14.36 10.86
C ASN A 198 -0.20 15.13 10.06
N VAL A 199 -1.21 14.46 9.50
CA VAL A 199 -2.38 15.14 8.91
C VAL A 199 -3.14 15.95 9.97
N LEU A 200 -3.44 15.35 11.13
CA LEU A 200 -4.13 16.03 12.23
C LEU A 200 -3.33 17.21 12.77
N ARG A 201 -2.00 17.07 12.86
CA ARG A 201 -1.08 18.12 13.32
C ARG A 201 -1.20 19.38 12.48
N ILE A 202 -1.22 19.23 11.16
CA ILE A 202 -1.37 20.35 10.23
C ILE A 202 -2.81 20.88 10.23
N GLU A 203 -3.81 20.01 10.13
CA GLU A 203 -5.22 20.43 10.09
C GLU A 203 -5.63 21.25 11.33
N ARG A 204 -5.14 20.85 12.51
CA ARG A 204 -5.44 21.53 13.79
C ARG A 204 -4.45 22.64 14.13
N ASN A 205 -3.38 22.78 13.35
CA ASN A 205 -2.25 23.65 13.64
C ASN A 205 -1.72 23.43 15.08
N GLN A 206 -1.56 22.16 15.47
CA GLN A 206 -1.16 21.74 16.82
C GLN A 206 -0.10 20.64 16.71
N GLU A 207 1.11 20.88 17.24
CA GLU A 207 2.22 19.92 17.16
C GLU A 207 1.96 18.64 17.99
N ASP A 208 1.40 18.79 19.20
CA ASP A 208 1.14 17.69 20.12
C ASP A 208 -0.29 17.15 19.96
N VAL A 209 -0.51 16.30 18.94
CA VAL A 209 -1.80 15.62 18.76
C VAL A 209 -1.93 14.45 19.76
N PRO A 210 -3.01 14.37 20.55
CA PRO A 210 -3.20 13.26 21.48
C PRO A 210 -3.26 11.90 20.76
N GLU A 211 -2.51 10.92 21.26
CA GLU A 211 -2.50 9.56 20.68
C GLU A 211 -3.88 8.88 20.67
N ALA A 212 -4.78 9.26 21.58
CA ALA A 212 -6.16 8.79 21.57
C ALA A 212 -6.92 9.25 20.31
N ASP A 213 -6.67 10.47 19.85
CA ASP A 213 -7.32 11.03 18.66
C ASP A 213 -6.81 10.36 17.39
N VAL A 214 -5.49 10.14 17.33
CA VAL A 214 -4.86 9.39 16.22
C VAL A 214 -5.44 7.98 16.12
N ARG A 215 -5.54 7.26 17.26
CA ARG A 215 -6.14 5.91 17.29
C ARG A 215 -7.61 5.91 16.90
N ALA A 216 -8.38 6.89 17.37
CA ALA A 216 -9.80 7.01 17.03
C ALA A 216 -9.99 7.31 15.53
N LEU A 217 -9.18 8.18 14.95
CA LEU A 217 -9.21 8.48 13.52
C LEU A 217 -8.76 7.28 12.70
N ASN A 218 -7.65 6.64 13.06
CA ASN A 218 -7.15 5.45 12.38
C ASN A 218 -8.20 4.32 12.38
N SER A 219 -8.92 4.15 13.49
CA SER A 219 -10.01 3.17 13.59
C SER A 219 -11.16 3.46 12.60
N GLN A 220 -11.51 4.73 12.42
CA GLN A 220 -12.55 5.17 11.48
C GLN A 220 -12.11 5.01 10.02
N VAL A 221 -10.91 5.46 9.68
CA VAL A 221 -10.32 5.31 8.33
C VAL A 221 -10.18 3.83 7.98
N SER A 222 -9.67 3.02 8.90
CA SER A 222 -9.59 1.56 8.72
C SER A 222 -10.97 0.95 8.54
N ALA A 223 -11.99 1.38 9.29
CA ALA A 223 -13.36 0.87 9.12
C ALA A 223 -13.91 1.14 7.70
N LEU A 224 -13.63 2.33 7.15
CA LEU A 224 -14.03 2.68 5.78
C LEU A 224 -13.37 1.78 4.73
N VAL A 225 -12.06 1.53 4.86
CA VAL A 225 -11.32 0.63 3.94
C VAL A 225 -11.84 -0.80 4.08
N ARG A 226 -12.01 -1.28 5.30
CA ARG A 226 -12.45 -2.64 5.61
C ARG A 226 -13.83 -2.97 5.05
N ALA A 227 -14.74 -2.00 5.04
CA ALA A 227 -16.08 -2.16 4.46
C ALA A 227 -16.03 -2.53 2.97
N HIS A 228 -14.95 -2.17 2.28
CA HIS A 228 -14.81 -2.30 0.83
C HIS A 228 -13.66 -3.23 0.39
N LEU A 229 -13.00 -3.90 1.34
CA LEU A 229 -11.81 -4.68 1.05
C LEU A 229 -12.15 -5.94 0.22
N PRO A 230 -11.54 -6.14 -0.97
CA PRO A 230 -11.81 -7.29 -1.82
C PRO A 230 -11.05 -8.54 -1.32
N ILE A 231 -11.51 -9.13 -0.22
CA ILE A 231 -10.82 -10.22 0.49
C ILE A 231 -10.55 -11.43 -0.42
N ASP A 232 -11.47 -11.77 -1.33
CA ASP A 232 -11.27 -12.87 -2.27
C ASP A 232 -10.11 -12.64 -3.24
N MET A 233 -9.89 -11.38 -3.65
CA MET A 233 -8.73 -11.00 -4.47
C MET A 233 -7.45 -11.14 -3.65
N ALA A 234 -7.44 -10.60 -2.43
CA ALA A 234 -6.30 -10.68 -1.51
C ALA A 234 -5.88 -12.13 -1.28
N ALA A 235 -6.82 -13.00 -0.90
CA ALA A 235 -6.55 -14.41 -0.62
C ALA A 235 -6.01 -15.15 -1.86
N LYS A 236 -6.55 -14.88 -3.06
CA LYS A 236 -6.06 -15.49 -4.31
C LYS A 236 -4.61 -15.08 -4.60
N MET A 237 -4.27 -13.80 -4.43
CA MET A 237 -2.92 -13.29 -4.69
C MET A 237 -1.91 -13.81 -3.66
N LEU A 238 -2.28 -13.89 -2.38
CA LEU A 238 -1.42 -14.44 -1.32
C LEU A 238 -1.13 -15.94 -1.49
N LEU A 239 -2.05 -16.72 -2.07
CA LEU A 239 -1.86 -18.17 -2.27
C LEU A 239 -0.95 -18.52 -3.46
N LYS A 240 -0.86 -17.65 -4.46
CA LYS A 240 -0.12 -17.92 -5.71
C LYS A 240 1.37 -18.28 -5.50
N PRO A 241 2.15 -17.63 -4.61
CA PRO A 241 3.53 -18.02 -4.30
C PRO A 241 3.69 -19.47 -3.83
N LEU A 242 2.67 -20.06 -3.20
CA LEU A 242 2.73 -21.43 -2.67
C LEU A 242 2.63 -22.52 -3.75
N ARG A 243 2.19 -22.18 -4.97
CA ARG A 243 1.97 -23.12 -6.09
C ARG A 243 1.27 -24.41 -5.64
N LEU A 244 0.15 -24.24 -4.93
CA LEU A 244 -0.67 -25.33 -4.45
C LEU A 244 -1.37 -26.02 -5.63
N LYS A 245 -1.64 -27.32 -5.51
CA LYS A 245 -2.50 -28.00 -6.49
C LYS A 245 -3.92 -27.42 -6.40
N PRO A 246 -4.69 -27.32 -7.51
CA PRO A 246 -6.00 -26.67 -7.51
C PRO A 246 -7.01 -27.22 -6.48
N GLY A 247 -6.90 -28.50 -6.10
CA GLY A 247 -7.72 -29.10 -5.04
C GLY A 247 -7.35 -28.61 -3.64
N ILE A 248 -6.05 -28.47 -3.35
CA ILE A 248 -5.55 -27.99 -2.06
C ILE A 248 -5.83 -26.49 -1.91
N GLU A 249 -5.64 -25.73 -2.98
CA GLU A 249 -5.94 -24.29 -2.97
C GLU A 249 -7.42 -24.03 -2.67
N ARG A 250 -8.34 -24.79 -3.28
CA ARG A 250 -9.77 -24.70 -3.00
C ARG A 250 -10.10 -24.99 -1.53
N SER A 251 -9.43 -25.95 -0.90
CA SER A 251 -9.65 -26.29 0.51
C SER A 251 -9.05 -25.26 1.48
N ILE A 252 -7.93 -24.62 1.14
CA ILE A 252 -7.23 -23.65 1.99
C ILE A 252 -7.79 -22.22 1.83
N ARG A 253 -8.48 -21.93 0.73
CA ARG A 253 -9.02 -20.59 0.48
C ARG A 253 -10.01 -20.13 1.55
N PRO A 254 -11.05 -20.88 1.96
CA PRO A 254 -11.97 -20.44 3.01
C PRO A 254 -11.30 -20.11 4.35
N PRO A 255 -10.41 -20.96 4.92
CA PRO A 255 -9.74 -20.61 6.17
C PRO A 255 -8.74 -19.46 6.01
N LEU A 256 -8.10 -19.31 4.84
CA LEU A 256 -7.25 -18.15 4.59
C LEU A 256 -8.07 -16.86 4.48
N VAL A 257 -9.21 -16.88 3.81
CA VAL A 257 -10.14 -15.74 3.73
C VAL A 257 -10.54 -15.30 5.14
N ALA A 258 -10.88 -16.24 6.02
CA ALA A 258 -11.19 -15.95 7.42
C ALA A 258 -9.98 -15.38 8.19
N LEU A 259 -8.76 -15.86 7.91
CA LEU A 259 -7.53 -15.32 8.51
C LEU A 259 -7.22 -13.91 8.00
N VAL A 260 -7.29 -13.68 6.69
CA VAL A 260 -7.08 -12.38 6.05
C VAL A 260 -8.12 -11.40 6.54
N GLN A 261 -9.38 -11.82 6.65
CA GLN A 261 -10.42 -11.05 7.34
C GLN A 261 -9.97 -10.70 8.75
N ARG A 262 -9.54 -11.67 9.56
CA ARG A 262 -9.13 -11.37 10.95
C ARG A 262 -7.93 -10.43 11.04
N VAL A 263 -6.95 -10.52 10.14
CA VAL A 263 -5.72 -9.71 10.17
C VAL A 263 -5.91 -8.33 9.55
N MET A 264 -6.67 -8.22 8.46
CA MET A 264 -6.94 -6.95 7.81
C MET A 264 -8.15 -6.23 8.43
N LEU A 265 -9.00 -6.94 9.19
CA LEU A 265 -10.13 -6.35 9.90
C LEU A 265 -9.83 -5.87 11.33
N HIS A 266 -8.74 -6.30 11.96
CA HIS A 266 -8.36 -5.98 13.34
C HIS A 266 -6.96 -5.39 13.41
#